data_AF-A0A2D8P9M8-F1
#
_entry.id   AF-A0A2D8P9M8-F1
#
_cell.length_a   1.000
_cell.length_b   1.000
_cell.length_c   1.000
_cell.angle_alpha   90.00
_cell.angle_beta   90.00
_cell.angle_gamma   90.00
#
_symmetry.space_group_name_H-M   'P 1'
#
loop_
_entity.id
_entity.type
_entity.pdbx_description
1 polymer ?
#
loop_
_entity_poly.entity_id
_entity_poly.type
_entity_poly.pdbx_seq_one_letter_code
_entity_poly.pdbx_strand_id
1 'polypeptide(L)'
;MFPLSEQEILDGLLIPSVTPFVPMNGDGDARYTLTYQFAGAAPPADDLDNGYTGWTAYTETEKNVIRAALEHIETFLNVDFDEVTGVPDPDFHFGLSDPAPETWAGSANTSVRRVGGTVQWDAQIMFDRNMDLTGFFGMSTALHEIAHGLGLDHPGNSIAAYDDMHHTIMSYNLDPALSPGVETSAMMYLDVFALQHIWGAVASNTGDTTYTGPVTNTTGTTTVTDTIWDTGGYDILDASAQSNAVTLDLREGYYSSMGGVYEDVAIAFGTVIEQANGGTNADTLVAHEAGSTLSGGAGADTYELGDGRDRVFDSWANLDGDQINNFGFGDQILIYNMRFGMPFQTGDDLDVVNGSGSAVMTFTANGLPTIEINFDTEFSFSPVLLGFNGRDSVITHLPRSPEKGEGIAIESGTNNGRVESSFLLGENADSFNLFAGYESLTSTRGFLGYYEVTPNGTIVDVGIAYDDTSTTFNNPYTTIDGVDADNELAFFYARDGADLAMSLSQTDELKFVDGDGGLANVSDGPYVYFEVNGSMVWLEMFHSYSATMNRDGKEHTATSAFDSNQLVIAFEDQRDLGDADFQDVVLYVSPSYDFT
;
A
#
# COMPACT_ATOMS: atom_id res chain seq x y z
N MET A 1 9.28 9.37 0.00
CA MET A 1 8.71 10.71 -0.18
C MET A 1 9.16 11.25 -1.52
N PHE A 2 8.23 11.66 -2.38
CA PHE A 2 8.54 12.23 -3.70
C PHE A 2 9.33 13.56 -3.57
N PRO A 3 10.26 13.89 -4.49
CA PRO A 3 11.16 15.04 -4.30
C PRO A 3 10.52 16.43 -4.40
N LEU A 4 9.37 16.56 -5.06
CA LEU A 4 8.62 17.83 -5.16
C LEU A 4 7.51 17.89 -4.10
N SER A 5 7.30 19.06 -3.54
CA SER A 5 6.08 19.36 -2.78
C SER A 5 4.89 19.62 -3.71
N GLU A 6 3.68 19.38 -3.21
CA GLU A 6 2.43 19.73 -3.90
C GLU A 6 2.45 21.19 -4.41
N GLN A 7 2.90 22.12 -3.57
CA GLN A 7 2.95 23.54 -3.94
C GLN A 7 3.92 23.83 -5.08
N GLU A 8 5.06 23.13 -5.15
CA GLU A 8 6.01 23.31 -6.25
C GLU A 8 5.44 22.85 -7.59
N ILE A 9 4.69 21.74 -7.58
CA ILE A 9 3.97 21.24 -8.76
C ILE A 9 2.92 22.26 -9.20
N LEU A 10 2.11 22.76 -8.26
CA LEU A 10 1.05 23.73 -8.57
C LEU A 10 1.60 25.07 -9.06
N ASP A 11 2.64 25.61 -8.41
CA ASP A 11 3.32 26.84 -8.85
C ASP A 11 4.01 26.66 -10.22
N GLY A 12 4.35 25.43 -10.56
CA GLY A 12 5.04 25.06 -11.80
C GLY A 12 4.11 24.84 -12.99
N LEU A 13 2.86 24.42 -12.75
CA LEU A 13 1.95 24.00 -13.82
C LEU A 13 0.64 24.76 -13.88
N LEU A 14 0.22 25.56 -12.90
CA LEU A 14 -1.04 26.31 -13.02
C LEU A 14 -0.82 27.63 -13.75
N ILE A 15 -1.73 27.96 -14.68
CA ILE A 15 -1.77 29.30 -15.27
C ILE A 15 -1.99 30.33 -14.15
N PRO A 16 -1.13 31.36 -13.98
CA PRO A 16 -1.24 32.29 -12.85
C PRO A 16 -2.57 33.05 -12.76
N SER A 17 -3.27 33.24 -13.89
CA SER A 17 -4.58 33.88 -13.93
C SER A 17 -5.72 32.97 -13.43
N VAL A 18 -5.56 31.64 -13.44
CA VAL A 18 -6.59 30.69 -13.00
C VAL A 18 -6.51 30.40 -11.50
N THR A 19 -5.32 30.45 -10.91
CA THR A 19 -5.06 30.11 -9.49
C THR A 19 -6.03 30.77 -8.49
N PRO A 20 -6.45 32.05 -8.63
CA PRO A 20 -7.41 32.67 -7.70
C PRO A 20 -8.83 32.10 -7.71
N PHE A 21 -9.14 31.21 -8.67
CA PHE A 21 -10.47 30.62 -8.88
C PHE A 21 -10.53 29.13 -8.56
N VAL A 22 -9.39 28.50 -8.24
CA VAL A 22 -9.26 27.09 -7.88
C VAL A 22 -9.67 26.85 -6.42
N PRO A 23 -10.32 25.72 -6.09
CA PRO A 23 -10.80 24.68 -7.00
C PRO A 23 -12.10 25.08 -7.73
N MET A 24 -12.27 24.61 -8.96
CA MET A 24 -13.51 24.70 -9.75
C MET A 24 -14.51 23.60 -9.38
N ASN A 25 -14.01 22.40 -9.05
CA ASN A 25 -14.79 21.28 -8.54
C ASN A 25 -13.96 20.44 -7.56
N GLY A 26 -14.60 19.61 -6.74
CA GLY A 26 -13.94 18.83 -5.68
C GLY A 26 -14.15 17.32 -5.79
N ASP A 27 -13.37 16.57 -5.05
CA ASP A 27 -13.47 15.12 -4.96
C ASP A 27 -14.82 14.71 -4.33
N GLY A 28 -15.51 13.76 -4.95
CA GLY A 28 -16.81 13.26 -4.46
C GLY A 28 -18.00 14.21 -4.67
N ASP A 29 -17.79 15.42 -5.20
CA ASP A 29 -18.88 16.27 -5.70
C ASP A 29 -19.52 15.67 -6.96
N ALA A 30 -20.71 16.14 -7.33
CA ALA A 30 -21.29 15.79 -8.62
C ALA A 30 -20.36 16.29 -9.75
N ARG A 31 -20.17 15.47 -10.80
CA ARG A 31 -19.28 15.82 -11.92
C ARG A 31 -19.64 17.19 -12.49
N TYR A 32 -18.63 18.01 -12.71
CA TYR A 32 -18.80 19.34 -13.29
C TYR A 32 -18.91 19.24 -14.81
N THR A 33 -20.01 19.69 -15.39
CA THR A 33 -20.21 19.62 -16.85
C THR A 33 -19.52 20.79 -17.56
N LEU A 34 -18.61 20.47 -18.48
CA LEU A 34 -17.99 21.38 -19.43
C LEU A 34 -18.56 21.12 -20.82
N THR A 35 -19.27 22.08 -21.38
CA THR A 35 -19.79 21.98 -22.74
C THR A 35 -18.72 22.32 -23.77
N TYR A 36 -18.64 21.58 -24.86
CA TYR A 36 -17.70 21.88 -25.95
C TYR A 36 -18.33 21.77 -27.33
N GLN A 37 -17.80 22.52 -28.31
CA GLN A 37 -18.20 22.34 -29.70
C GLN A 37 -17.08 22.61 -30.70
N PHE A 38 -17.22 22.00 -31.88
CA PHE A 38 -16.31 22.20 -33.01
C PHE A 38 -16.76 23.36 -33.89
N ALA A 39 -15.84 24.29 -34.16
CA ALA A 39 -16.05 25.37 -35.11
C ALA A 39 -16.22 24.85 -36.54
N GLY A 40 -16.99 25.60 -37.34
CA GLY A 40 -17.15 25.36 -38.76
C GLY A 40 -16.08 26.05 -39.59
N ALA A 41 -16.40 26.37 -40.84
CA ALA A 41 -15.51 27.14 -41.74
C ALA A 41 -15.48 28.66 -41.44
N ALA A 42 -15.84 29.07 -40.23
CA ALA A 42 -15.89 30.45 -39.75
C ALA A 42 -15.74 30.48 -38.22
N PRO A 43 -15.21 31.58 -37.64
CA PRO A 43 -15.07 31.70 -36.19
C PRO A 43 -16.42 31.62 -35.47
N PRO A 44 -16.48 31.07 -34.25
CA PRO A 44 -17.67 31.09 -33.41
C PRO A 44 -18.05 32.52 -32.99
N ALA A 45 -19.25 32.68 -32.42
CA ALA A 45 -19.74 34.00 -32.01
C ALA A 45 -19.05 34.51 -30.73
N ASP A 46 -18.54 33.61 -29.90
CA ASP A 46 -17.86 33.88 -28.62
C ASP A 46 -16.36 33.56 -28.70
N ASP A 47 -15.73 33.98 -29.79
CA ASP A 47 -14.32 33.76 -30.05
C ASP A 47 -13.45 34.60 -29.09
N LEU A 48 -12.62 33.95 -28.26
CA LEU A 48 -11.77 34.62 -27.26
C LEU A 48 -10.65 35.44 -27.92
N ASP A 49 -10.11 34.98 -29.05
CA ASP A 49 -9.21 35.73 -29.93
C ASP A 49 -9.72 35.74 -31.39
N ASN A 50 -9.84 36.95 -31.95
CA ASN A 50 -10.34 37.17 -33.30
C ASN A 50 -9.22 37.19 -34.36
N GLY A 51 -7.99 36.79 -34.00
CA GLY A 51 -6.81 36.81 -34.87
C GLY A 51 -6.72 35.68 -35.90
N TYR A 52 -7.48 34.59 -35.72
CA TYR A 52 -7.38 33.39 -36.56
C TYR A 52 -8.05 33.56 -37.93
N THR A 53 -7.40 33.04 -38.97
CA THR A 53 -7.89 33.12 -40.36
C THR A 53 -7.87 31.75 -41.03
N GLY A 54 -8.49 31.63 -42.22
CA GLY A 54 -8.44 30.38 -43.00
C GLY A 54 -9.22 29.20 -42.40
N TRP A 55 -10.21 29.47 -41.55
CA TRP A 55 -11.03 28.49 -40.85
C TRP A 55 -11.52 27.34 -41.75
N THR A 56 -11.37 26.11 -41.25
CA THR A 56 -11.91 24.92 -41.90
C THR A 56 -12.67 24.05 -40.90
N ALA A 57 -13.63 23.29 -41.39
CA ALA A 57 -14.34 22.33 -40.54
C ALA A 57 -13.50 21.06 -40.34
N TYR A 58 -13.57 20.50 -39.13
CA TYR A 58 -13.05 19.16 -38.84
C TYR A 58 -13.76 18.08 -39.65
N THR A 59 -13.00 17.08 -40.05
CA THR A 59 -13.51 15.76 -40.41
C THR A 59 -13.98 15.00 -39.17
N GLU A 60 -14.83 14.00 -39.35
CA GLU A 60 -15.30 13.17 -38.23
C GLU A 60 -14.16 12.41 -37.54
N THR A 61 -13.14 12.00 -38.30
CA THR A 61 -11.97 11.30 -37.75
C THR A 61 -11.18 12.22 -36.81
N GLU A 62 -10.97 13.47 -37.17
CA GLU A 62 -10.26 14.43 -36.30
C GLU A 62 -11.08 14.76 -35.05
N LYS A 63 -12.41 14.89 -35.16
CA LYS A 63 -13.28 15.04 -33.98
C LYS A 63 -13.15 13.87 -33.02
N ASN A 64 -13.09 12.65 -33.54
CA ASN A 64 -12.95 11.46 -32.70
C ASN A 64 -11.61 11.41 -31.93
N VAL A 65 -10.54 12.01 -32.45
CA VAL A 65 -9.29 12.16 -31.68
C VAL A 65 -9.50 13.06 -30.48
N ILE A 66 -10.12 14.23 -30.68
CA ILE A 66 -10.39 15.19 -29.60
C ILE A 66 -11.35 14.57 -28.57
N ARG A 67 -12.39 13.86 -29.02
CA ARG A 67 -13.28 13.12 -28.11
C ARG A 67 -12.54 12.09 -27.29
N ALA A 68 -11.66 11.30 -27.91
CA ALA A 68 -10.86 10.32 -27.19
C ALA A 68 -9.90 10.96 -26.17
N ALA A 69 -9.33 12.14 -26.46
CA ALA A 69 -8.53 12.91 -25.51
C ALA A 69 -9.37 13.39 -24.31
N LEU A 70 -10.59 13.87 -24.55
CA LEU A 70 -11.52 14.28 -23.50
C LEU A 70 -11.97 13.07 -22.66
N GLU A 71 -12.32 11.96 -23.29
CA GLU A 71 -12.67 10.69 -22.63
C GLU A 71 -11.52 10.18 -21.75
N HIS A 72 -10.26 10.27 -22.22
CA HIS A 72 -9.08 9.95 -21.43
C HIS A 72 -9.01 10.81 -20.15
N ILE A 73 -9.24 12.11 -20.27
CA ILE A 73 -9.21 13.04 -19.14
C ILE A 73 -10.34 12.77 -18.13
N GLU A 74 -11.52 12.36 -18.61
CA GLU A 74 -12.63 11.97 -17.73
C GLU A 74 -12.33 10.72 -16.90
N THR A 75 -11.32 9.93 -17.23
CA THR A 75 -10.99 8.74 -16.42
C THR A 75 -10.42 9.10 -15.04
N PHE A 76 -9.83 10.29 -14.88
CA PHE A 76 -9.20 10.72 -13.64
C PHE A 76 -9.70 12.07 -13.09
N LEU A 77 -10.44 12.88 -13.87
CA LEU A 77 -11.04 14.14 -13.41
C LEU A 77 -12.54 14.04 -13.10
N ASN A 78 -12.99 14.81 -12.11
CA ASN A 78 -14.40 14.93 -11.74
C ASN A 78 -15.19 15.88 -12.66
N VAL A 79 -15.10 15.68 -13.98
CA VAL A 79 -15.78 16.49 -15.01
C VAL A 79 -16.52 15.63 -16.03
N ASP A 80 -17.56 16.17 -16.64
CA ASP A 80 -18.20 15.60 -17.83
C ASP A 80 -18.04 16.57 -19.01
N PHE A 81 -17.46 16.13 -20.11
CA PHE A 81 -17.38 16.89 -21.36
C PHE A 81 -18.60 16.59 -22.25
N ASP A 82 -19.49 17.57 -22.39
CA ASP A 82 -20.71 17.44 -23.19
C ASP A 82 -20.56 18.10 -24.56
N GLU A 83 -20.60 17.32 -25.64
CA GLU A 83 -20.55 17.88 -27.00
C GLU A 83 -21.88 18.55 -27.35
N VAL A 84 -21.83 19.85 -27.59
CA VAL A 84 -22.97 20.66 -28.01
C VAL A 84 -22.81 21.15 -29.45
N THR A 85 -23.88 21.68 -30.03
CA THR A 85 -23.84 22.24 -31.40
C THR A 85 -24.69 23.48 -31.50
N GLY A 86 -24.09 24.58 -31.99
CA GLY A 86 -24.79 25.84 -32.21
C GLY A 86 -25.17 26.55 -30.92
N VAL A 87 -24.51 26.20 -29.81
CA VAL A 87 -24.62 26.94 -28.54
C VAL A 87 -23.80 28.23 -28.69
N PRO A 88 -24.36 29.40 -28.31
CA PRO A 88 -23.66 30.67 -28.47
C PRO A 88 -22.41 30.87 -27.60
N ASP A 89 -22.38 30.23 -26.43
CA ASP A 89 -21.41 30.40 -25.34
C ASP A 89 -21.22 29.04 -24.66
N PRO A 90 -20.54 28.07 -25.32
CA PRO A 90 -20.07 26.84 -24.69
C PRO A 90 -18.76 27.10 -23.93
N ASP A 91 -18.46 26.25 -22.94
CA ASP A 91 -17.25 26.41 -22.14
C ASP A 91 -15.98 26.20 -23.00
N PHE A 92 -16.01 25.30 -23.99
CA PHE A 92 -14.86 24.97 -24.85
C PHE A 92 -15.20 25.11 -26.35
N HIS A 93 -14.29 25.74 -27.10
CA HIS A 93 -14.35 25.83 -28.57
C HIS A 93 -13.12 25.20 -29.21
N PHE A 94 -13.32 24.26 -30.13
CA PHE A 94 -12.25 23.66 -30.92
C PHE A 94 -12.28 24.18 -32.36
N GLY A 95 -11.16 24.69 -32.89
CA GLY A 95 -11.07 25.26 -34.23
C GLY A 95 -9.85 24.79 -35.04
N LEU A 96 -10.01 24.73 -36.36
CA LEU A 96 -8.91 24.59 -37.32
C LEU A 96 -8.72 25.90 -38.07
N SER A 97 -7.51 26.44 -38.06
CA SER A 97 -7.17 27.68 -38.76
C SER A 97 -5.86 27.57 -39.53
N ASP A 98 -5.61 28.51 -40.43
CA ASP A 98 -4.25 28.72 -40.91
C ASP A 98 -3.38 29.08 -39.68
N PRO A 99 -2.20 28.46 -39.50
CA PRO A 99 -1.24 29.00 -38.55
C PRO A 99 -0.91 30.39 -39.10
N ALA A 100 -1.12 31.44 -38.29
CA ALA A 100 -0.76 32.81 -38.67
C ALA A 100 0.77 32.89 -38.96
N PRO A 101 1.45 34.03 -39.19
CA PRO A 101 2.86 33.98 -39.65
C PRO A 101 3.89 33.31 -38.70
N GLU A 102 3.45 32.76 -37.57
CA GLU A 102 4.17 31.94 -36.60
C GLU A 102 3.80 30.45 -36.79
N THR A 103 4.80 29.56 -36.82
CA THR A 103 4.60 28.11 -36.98
C THR A 103 4.23 27.47 -35.65
N TRP A 104 2.93 27.28 -35.39
CA TRP A 104 2.40 26.54 -34.24
C TRP A 104 1.58 25.33 -34.71
N ALA A 105 1.57 24.25 -33.92
CA ALA A 105 0.78 23.05 -34.19
C ALA A 105 -0.59 23.10 -33.48
N GLY A 106 -0.59 23.56 -32.23
CA GLY A 106 -1.75 23.91 -31.43
C GLY A 106 -1.60 25.28 -30.76
N SER A 107 -2.71 25.81 -30.26
CA SER A 107 -2.75 27.00 -29.40
C SER A 107 -4.04 27.02 -28.59
N ALA A 108 -3.94 27.28 -27.30
CA ALA A 108 -5.08 27.43 -26.41
C ALA A 108 -5.09 28.79 -25.69
N ASN A 109 -6.28 29.35 -25.52
CA ASN A 109 -6.54 30.54 -24.72
C ASN A 109 -7.61 30.24 -23.67
N THR A 110 -7.26 30.41 -22.39
CA THR A 110 -8.15 30.14 -21.25
C THR A 110 -8.55 31.45 -20.57
N SER A 111 -9.84 31.63 -20.34
CA SER A 111 -10.44 32.82 -19.74
C SER A 111 -11.29 32.43 -18.54
N VAL A 112 -10.90 32.91 -17.36
CA VAL A 112 -11.62 32.64 -16.11
C VAL A 112 -12.02 33.95 -15.47
N ARG A 113 -13.32 34.10 -15.17
CA ARG A 113 -13.85 35.35 -14.60
C ARG A 113 -14.97 35.09 -13.62
N ARG A 114 -15.10 35.95 -12.60
CA ARG A 114 -16.25 35.92 -11.68
C ARG A 114 -17.33 36.88 -12.17
N VAL A 115 -18.49 36.33 -12.55
CA VAL A 115 -19.66 37.08 -13.01
C VAL A 115 -20.86 36.75 -12.12
N GLY A 116 -21.42 37.77 -11.45
CA GLY A 116 -22.62 37.58 -10.62
C GLY A 116 -22.44 36.67 -9.42
N GLY A 117 -21.20 36.39 -8.98
CA GLY A 117 -20.88 35.48 -7.88
C GLY A 117 -20.45 34.08 -8.34
N THR A 118 -20.74 33.71 -9.59
CA THR A 118 -20.33 32.45 -10.22
C THR A 118 -19.02 32.63 -10.98
N VAL A 119 -18.19 31.58 -11.02
CA VAL A 119 -17.01 31.55 -11.89
C VAL A 119 -17.43 31.02 -13.26
N GLN A 120 -17.06 31.71 -14.33
CA GLN A 120 -17.20 31.26 -15.70
C GLN A 120 -15.83 30.84 -16.22
N TRP A 121 -15.77 29.71 -16.91
CA TRP A 121 -14.55 29.11 -17.43
C TRP A 121 -14.72 28.87 -18.92
N ASP A 122 -13.99 29.62 -19.73
CA ASP A 122 -14.08 29.58 -21.18
C ASP A 122 -12.70 29.24 -21.76
N ALA A 123 -12.64 28.33 -22.73
CA ALA A 123 -11.41 27.93 -23.41
C ALA A 123 -11.60 27.90 -24.92
N GLN A 124 -10.65 28.49 -25.65
CA GLN A 124 -10.55 28.40 -27.10
C GLN A 124 -9.30 27.61 -27.47
N ILE A 125 -9.47 26.48 -28.14
CA ILE A 125 -8.42 25.56 -28.55
C ILE A 125 -8.36 25.51 -30.08
N MET A 126 -7.19 25.76 -30.63
CA MET A 126 -6.94 25.88 -32.06
C MET A 126 -5.86 24.90 -32.51
N PHE A 127 -6.02 24.28 -33.69
CA PHE A 127 -4.96 23.48 -34.32
C PHE A 127 -4.66 23.98 -35.75
N ASP A 128 -3.43 23.77 -36.21
CA ASP A 128 -3.06 23.99 -37.61
C ASP A 128 -3.91 23.08 -38.50
N ARG A 129 -4.70 23.69 -39.39
CA ARG A 129 -5.54 23.00 -40.37
C ARG A 129 -4.82 21.99 -41.28
N ASN A 130 -3.48 22.04 -41.36
CA ASN A 130 -2.66 21.15 -42.18
C ASN A 130 -1.99 20.05 -41.36
N MET A 131 -2.16 20.05 -40.03
CA MET A 131 -1.67 19.02 -39.13
C MET A 131 -2.45 17.71 -39.34
N ASP A 132 -1.76 16.58 -39.19
CA ASP A 132 -2.42 15.29 -39.05
C ASP A 132 -2.74 15.03 -37.57
N LEU A 133 -3.98 15.25 -37.17
CA LEU A 133 -4.44 14.99 -35.80
C LEU A 133 -4.53 13.50 -35.47
N THR A 134 -4.49 12.59 -36.46
CA THR A 134 -4.84 11.17 -36.25
C THR A 134 -3.68 10.29 -35.75
N GLY A 135 -2.45 10.81 -35.75
CA GLY A 135 -1.27 10.12 -35.23
C GLY A 135 -0.93 10.49 -33.78
N PHE A 136 0.14 9.88 -33.24
CA PHE A 136 0.63 10.16 -31.87
C PHE A 136 0.88 11.63 -31.60
N PHE A 137 1.55 12.33 -32.53
CA PHE A 137 1.81 13.77 -32.41
C PHE A 137 0.51 14.59 -32.34
N GLY A 138 -0.52 14.17 -33.09
CA GLY A 138 -1.84 14.79 -33.07
C GLY A 138 -2.57 14.60 -31.74
N MET A 139 -2.57 13.37 -31.20
CA MET A 139 -3.12 13.08 -29.86
C MET A 139 -2.37 13.83 -28.76
N SER A 140 -1.03 13.80 -28.80
CA SER A 140 -0.17 14.50 -27.85
C SER A 140 -0.48 16.01 -27.83
N THR A 141 -0.56 16.62 -29.01
CA THR A 141 -0.93 18.05 -29.15
C THR A 141 -2.35 18.30 -28.68
N ALA A 142 -3.31 17.40 -28.98
CA ALA A 142 -4.67 17.55 -28.50
C ALA A 142 -4.76 17.57 -26.97
N LEU A 143 -4.09 16.62 -26.30
CA LEU A 143 -4.00 16.57 -24.84
C LEU A 143 -3.32 17.84 -24.29
N HIS A 144 -2.19 18.27 -24.85
CA HIS A 144 -1.47 19.48 -24.45
C HIS A 144 -2.36 20.74 -24.49
N GLU A 145 -3.04 20.98 -25.61
CA GLU A 145 -3.91 22.16 -25.74
C GLU A 145 -5.17 22.07 -24.89
N ILE A 146 -5.71 20.87 -24.67
CA ILE A 146 -6.83 20.66 -23.74
C ILE A 146 -6.38 20.94 -22.29
N ALA A 147 -5.18 20.52 -21.89
CA ALA A 147 -4.62 20.83 -20.58
C ALA A 147 -4.45 22.33 -20.35
N HIS A 148 -4.00 23.09 -21.36
CA HIS A 148 -4.07 24.56 -21.31
C HIS A 148 -5.50 25.07 -21.11
N GLY A 149 -6.45 24.56 -21.88
CA GLY A 149 -7.89 24.86 -21.74
C GLY A 149 -8.43 24.59 -20.34
N LEU A 150 -7.91 23.58 -19.66
CA LEU A 150 -8.27 23.18 -18.30
C LEU A 150 -7.46 23.89 -17.21
N GLY A 151 -6.49 24.72 -17.58
CA GLY A 151 -5.81 25.65 -16.66
C GLY A 151 -4.33 25.39 -16.41
N LEU A 152 -3.71 24.48 -17.17
CA LEU A 152 -2.27 24.23 -17.05
C LEU A 152 -1.42 25.19 -17.91
N ASP A 153 -0.24 25.55 -17.43
CA ASP A 153 0.79 26.31 -18.12
C ASP A 153 1.96 25.38 -18.48
N HIS A 154 2.88 25.85 -19.30
CA HIS A 154 4.15 25.16 -19.51
C HIS A 154 4.96 25.11 -18.21
N PRO A 155 5.84 24.10 -18.03
CA PRO A 155 6.62 23.93 -16.81
C PRO A 155 7.38 25.19 -16.39
N GLY A 156 7.06 25.67 -15.19
CA GLY A 156 7.70 26.81 -14.54
C GLY A 156 9.00 26.43 -13.82
N ASN A 157 9.68 27.44 -13.28
CA ASN A 157 10.99 27.27 -12.63
C ASN A 157 10.96 26.35 -11.40
N SER A 158 9.82 26.20 -10.70
CA SER A 158 9.70 25.34 -9.53
C SER A 158 9.85 23.86 -9.86
N ILE A 159 9.54 23.46 -11.10
CA ILE A 159 9.64 22.07 -11.57
C ILE A 159 10.62 21.92 -12.73
N ALA A 160 11.59 22.82 -12.89
CA ALA A 160 12.50 22.84 -14.04
C ALA A 160 13.33 21.55 -14.22
N ALA A 161 13.49 20.73 -13.17
CA ALA A 161 14.13 19.41 -13.26
C ALA A 161 13.24 18.33 -13.90
N TYR A 162 11.96 18.61 -14.06
CA TYR A 162 10.89 17.76 -14.59
C TYR A 162 10.27 18.37 -15.86
N ASP A 163 10.94 19.36 -16.47
CA ASP A 163 10.51 19.98 -17.73
C ASP A 163 10.85 19.06 -18.90
N ASP A 164 10.11 17.96 -19.02
CA ASP A 164 10.07 17.07 -20.18
C ASP A 164 8.71 16.34 -20.27
N MET A 165 8.44 15.76 -21.44
CA MET A 165 7.22 15.00 -21.71
C MET A 165 7.18 13.64 -21.00
N HIS A 166 8.24 13.26 -20.28
CA HIS A 166 8.19 12.12 -19.40
C HIS A 166 7.28 12.43 -18.23
N HIS A 167 7.40 13.61 -17.62
CA HIS A 167 6.68 13.95 -16.38
C HIS A 167 5.43 14.79 -16.59
N THR A 168 5.35 15.57 -17.66
CA THR A 168 4.19 16.42 -17.99
C THR A 168 4.08 16.64 -19.49
N ILE A 169 2.89 16.42 -20.05
CA ILE A 169 2.64 16.68 -21.48
C ILE A 169 2.77 18.17 -21.83
N MET A 170 2.80 19.05 -20.82
CA MET A 170 2.98 20.50 -20.99
C MET A 170 4.40 20.90 -21.38
N SER A 171 5.39 20.01 -21.29
CA SER A 171 6.76 20.35 -21.70
C SER A 171 6.93 20.41 -23.22
N TYR A 172 7.85 21.26 -23.67
CA TYR A 172 8.38 21.23 -25.05
C TYR A 172 9.58 20.31 -25.23
N ASN A 173 10.16 19.81 -24.13
CA ASN A 173 11.28 18.88 -24.20
C ASN A 173 10.71 17.46 -24.33
N LEU A 174 11.12 16.75 -25.37
CA LEU A 174 10.71 15.36 -25.58
C LEU A 174 11.14 14.49 -24.39
N ASP A 175 10.37 13.44 -24.14
CA ASP A 175 10.71 12.43 -23.16
C ASP A 175 12.10 11.85 -23.51
N PRO A 176 13.12 12.04 -22.64
CA PRO A 176 14.48 11.57 -22.88
C PRO A 176 14.58 10.03 -22.87
N ALA A 177 13.61 9.35 -22.26
CA ALA A 177 13.51 7.91 -22.28
C ALA A 177 12.99 7.41 -23.65
N LEU A 178 12.25 8.20 -24.43
CA LEU A 178 11.71 7.67 -25.69
C LEU A 178 12.68 7.73 -26.87
N SER A 179 12.54 6.77 -27.79
CA SER A 179 13.24 6.80 -29.07
C SER A 179 12.82 8.03 -29.90
N PRO A 180 13.74 8.68 -30.64
CA PRO A 180 13.39 9.87 -31.43
C PRO A 180 12.22 9.64 -32.39
N GLY A 181 11.16 10.44 -32.24
CA GLY A 181 9.93 10.38 -33.05
C GLY A 181 8.80 9.52 -32.43
N VAL A 182 8.97 9.08 -31.20
CA VAL A 182 7.91 8.50 -30.37
C VAL A 182 7.49 9.57 -29.35
N GLU A 183 6.20 9.88 -29.31
CA GLU A 183 5.62 10.93 -28.44
C GLU A 183 4.73 10.26 -27.39
N THR A 184 4.60 10.90 -26.21
CA THR A 184 3.58 10.49 -25.22
C THR A 184 2.17 10.72 -25.78
N SER A 185 1.23 9.84 -25.43
CA SER A 185 -0.16 9.93 -25.87
C SER A 185 -1.16 9.79 -24.72
N ALA A 186 -0.70 10.08 -23.50
CA ALA A 186 -1.50 10.15 -22.29
C ALA A 186 -1.10 11.40 -21.46
N MET A 187 -1.96 11.80 -20.54
CA MET A 187 -1.59 12.75 -19.48
C MET A 187 -0.65 12.06 -18.49
N MET A 188 0.42 12.74 -18.08
CA MET A 188 1.39 12.21 -17.13
C MET A 188 1.00 12.56 -15.69
N TYR A 189 1.62 11.92 -14.71
CA TYR A 189 1.25 12.04 -13.30
C TYR A 189 1.26 13.48 -12.74
N LEU A 190 2.13 14.38 -13.23
CA LEU A 190 2.08 15.80 -12.84
C LEU A 190 0.87 16.53 -13.44
N ASP A 191 0.48 16.19 -14.67
CA ASP A 191 -0.71 16.73 -15.32
C ASP A 191 -1.97 16.30 -14.56
N VAL A 192 -2.05 15.00 -14.24
CA VAL A 192 -3.17 14.41 -13.48
C VAL A 192 -3.32 15.11 -12.14
N PHE A 193 -2.24 15.23 -11.37
CA PHE A 193 -2.26 15.90 -10.06
C PHE A 193 -2.70 17.38 -10.16
N ALA A 194 -2.09 18.14 -11.06
CA ALA A 194 -2.39 19.57 -11.21
C ALA A 194 -3.84 19.79 -11.68
N LEU A 195 -4.35 18.95 -12.58
CA LEU A 195 -5.73 19.02 -13.05
C LEU A 195 -6.73 18.57 -11.98
N GLN A 196 -6.45 17.52 -11.21
CA GLN A 196 -7.29 17.10 -10.09
C GLN A 196 -7.37 18.19 -9.02
N HIS A 197 -6.31 18.97 -8.80
CA HIS A 197 -6.36 20.13 -7.91
C HIS A 197 -7.35 21.22 -8.38
N ILE A 198 -7.55 21.36 -9.70
CA ILE A 198 -8.51 22.32 -10.27
C ILE A 198 -9.93 21.73 -10.28
N TRP A 199 -10.07 20.49 -10.74
CA TRP A 199 -11.35 19.91 -11.16
C TRP A 199 -11.86 18.77 -10.28
N GLY A 200 -11.11 18.39 -9.25
CA GLY A 200 -11.38 17.22 -8.43
C GLY A 200 -11.03 15.91 -9.15
N ALA A 201 -10.78 14.88 -8.36
CA ALA A 201 -10.56 13.52 -8.80
C ALA A 201 -11.87 12.72 -8.86
N VAL A 202 -11.97 11.79 -9.81
CA VAL A 202 -13.10 10.84 -9.91
C VAL A 202 -12.66 9.46 -9.44
N ALA A 203 -13.55 8.73 -8.77
CA ALA A 203 -13.29 7.32 -8.46
C ALA A 203 -13.20 6.50 -9.76
N SER A 204 -12.08 5.81 -9.95
CA SER A 204 -11.79 4.93 -11.09
C SER A 204 -11.23 3.61 -10.59
N ASN A 205 -11.51 2.52 -11.32
CA ASN A 205 -11.00 1.17 -11.04
C ASN A 205 -11.19 0.68 -9.59
N THR A 206 -12.30 1.01 -8.93
CA THR A 206 -12.53 0.82 -7.47
C THR A 206 -12.59 -0.62 -6.94
N GLY A 207 -12.14 -1.63 -7.68
CA GLY A 207 -11.97 -2.99 -7.20
C GLY A 207 -10.72 -3.59 -7.79
N ASP A 208 -10.36 -4.80 -7.35
CA ASP A 208 -9.08 -5.44 -7.68
C ASP A 208 -8.75 -5.42 -9.18
N THR A 209 -7.64 -4.76 -9.52
CA THR A 209 -7.16 -4.56 -10.89
C THR A 209 -5.75 -5.12 -11.08
N THR A 210 -5.49 -5.73 -12.24
CA THR A 210 -4.15 -6.20 -12.61
C THR A 210 -3.66 -5.45 -13.85
N TYR A 211 -2.52 -4.78 -13.70
CA TYR A 211 -1.85 -3.99 -14.73
C TYR A 211 -0.63 -4.77 -15.26
N THR A 212 -0.61 -5.05 -16.57
CA THR A 212 0.45 -5.86 -17.20
C THR A 212 1.34 -5.06 -18.17
N GLY A 213 1.26 -3.73 -18.11
CA GLY A 213 1.96 -2.80 -18.99
C GLY A 213 1.07 -1.63 -19.44
N PRO A 214 1.57 -0.77 -20.34
CA PRO A 214 0.85 0.40 -20.84
C PRO A 214 -0.45 0.05 -21.55
N VAL A 215 -1.46 0.93 -21.43
CA VAL A 215 -2.74 0.76 -22.11
C VAL A 215 -2.58 0.68 -23.63
N THR A 216 -3.31 -0.26 -24.22
CA THR A 216 -3.53 -0.34 -25.67
C THR A 216 -4.89 0.24 -26.00
N ASN A 217 -4.93 1.32 -26.77
CA ASN A 217 -6.17 1.98 -27.13
C ASN A 217 -7.04 1.14 -28.07
N THR A 218 -8.28 1.58 -28.31
CA THR A 218 -9.27 0.85 -29.14
C THR A 218 -8.86 0.66 -30.61
N THR A 219 -7.86 1.40 -31.08
CA THR A 219 -7.27 1.22 -32.42
C THR A 219 -6.15 0.18 -32.46
N GLY A 220 -5.85 -0.46 -31.32
CA GLY A 220 -4.78 -1.46 -31.18
C GLY A 220 -3.39 -0.85 -31.07
N THR A 221 -3.31 0.44 -30.74
CA THR A 221 -2.07 1.18 -30.57
C THR A 221 -1.75 1.26 -29.09
N THR A 222 -0.62 0.68 -28.70
CA THR A 222 -0.12 0.73 -27.33
C THR A 222 0.53 2.08 -27.08
N THR A 223 0.07 2.77 -26.04
CA THR A 223 0.73 3.97 -25.52
C THR A 223 2.13 3.59 -25.07
N VAL A 224 3.11 4.46 -25.28
CA VAL A 224 4.50 4.13 -24.91
C VAL A 224 4.75 4.31 -23.42
N THR A 225 4.12 5.33 -22.82
CA THR A 225 4.16 5.63 -21.39
C THR A 225 2.75 5.91 -20.91
N ASP A 226 2.33 5.25 -19.84
CA ASP A 226 0.99 5.37 -19.27
C ASP A 226 1.04 5.84 -17.81
N THR A 227 -0.06 6.39 -17.31
CA THR A 227 -0.18 6.80 -15.90
C THR A 227 -1.41 6.13 -15.29
N ILE A 228 -1.19 5.31 -14.27
CA ILE A 228 -2.24 4.60 -13.56
C ILE A 228 -2.94 5.53 -12.57
N TRP A 229 -4.24 5.69 -12.77
CA TRP A 229 -5.16 6.24 -11.78
C TRP A 229 -6.09 5.12 -11.30
N ASP A 230 -5.91 4.73 -10.03
CA ASP A 230 -6.73 3.74 -9.33
C ASP A 230 -7.12 4.30 -7.96
N THR A 231 -8.36 4.05 -7.54
CA THR A 231 -8.92 4.60 -6.30
C THR A 231 -9.38 3.55 -5.31
N GLY A 232 -9.10 2.28 -5.58
CA GLY A 232 -9.12 1.26 -4.54
C GLY A 232 -9.39 -0.13 -5.08
N GLY A 233 -9.16 -1.12 -4.22
CA GLY A 233 -9.10 -2.51 -4.63
C GLY A 233 -7.89 -3.14 -3.95
N TYR A 234 -7.56 -4.35 -4.37
CA TYR A 234 -6.23 -4.90 -4.22
C TYR A 234 -5.60 -5.05 -5.59
N ASP A 235 -4.66 -4.16 -5.89
CA ASP A 235 -4.15 -3.93 -7.24
C ASP A 235 -2.75 -4.48 -7.42
N ILE A 236 -2.47 -4.95 -8.65
CA ILE A 236 -1.25 -5.71 -8.96
C ILE A 236 -0.57 -5.12 -10.20
N LEU A 237 0.71 -4.76 -10.10
CA LEU A 237 1.62 -4.65 -11.25
C LEU A 237 2.18 -6.05 -11.57
N ASP A 238 1.73 -6.66 -12.66
CA ASP A 238 2.09 -8.04 -13.02
C ASP A 238 2.96 -8.11 -14.27
N ALA A 239 4.26 -8.30 -14.07
CA ALA A 239 5.27 -8.54 -15.10
C ALA A 239 5.66 -10.02 -15.23
N SER A 240 4.90 -10.97 -14.67
CA SER A 240 5.23 -12.41 -14.69
C SER A 240 5.38 -13.02 -16.09
N ALA A 241 4.81 -12.37 -17.11
CA ALA A 241 4.96 -12.77 -18.50
C ALA A 241 6.26 -12.25 -19.17
N GLN A 242 7.02 -11.38 -18.49
CA GLN A 242 8.20 -10.73 -19.04
C GLN A 242 9.44 -11.62 -18.95
N SER A 243 10.21 -11.62 -20.03
CA SER A 243 11.48 -12.37 -20.14
C SER A 243 12.70 -11.45 -20.22
N ASN A 244 12.52 -10.15 -20.02
CA ASN A 244 13.59 -9.18 -19.76
C ASN A 244 13.54 -8.82 -18.28
N ALA A 245 14.64 -8.28 -17.76
CA ALA A 245 14.65 -7.68 -16.42
C ALA A 245 13.65 -6.51 -16.38
N VAL A 246 12.89 -6.40 -15.29
CA VAL A 246 11.91 -5.35 -15.03
C VAL A 246 12.31 -4.52 -13.81
N THR A 247 11.80 -3.29 -13.75
CA THR A 247 11.85 -2.47 -12.55
C THR A 247 10.43 -2.06 -12.23
N LEU A 248 9.89 -2.50 -11.10
CA LEU A 248 8.52 -2.23 -10.67
C LEU A 248 8.58 -1.36 -9.42
N ASP A 249 8.14 -0.11 -9.53
CA ASP A 249 8.11 0.86 -8.44
C ASP A 249 6.66 1.17 -8.08
N LEU A 250 6.24 0.76 -6.88
CA LEU A 250 4.86 0.88 -6.40
C LEU A 250 4.56 2.25 -5.76
N ARG A 251 5.53 3.17 -5.73
CA ARG A 251 5.35 4.49 -5.14
C ARG A 251 4.64 5.43 -6.12
N GLU A 252 3.73 6.24 -5.59
CA GLU A 252 3.12 7.32 -6.36
C GLU A 252 4.15 8.34 -6.88
N GLY A 253 3.94 8.82 -8.10
CA GLY A 253 4.84 9.75 -8.80
C GLY A 253 6.12 9.10 -9.35
N TYR A 254 6.30 7.79 -9.21
CA TYR A 254 7.43 7.05 -9.77
C TYR A 254 7.02 6.22 -10.99
N TYR A 255 8.03 5.77 -11.74
CA TYR A 255 7.87 4.95 -12.93
C TYR A 255 8.38 3.53 -12.72
N SER A 256 7.73 2.63 -13.43
CA SER A 256 8.13 1.26 -13.67
C SER A 256 8.55 1.08 -15.13
N SER A 257 9.40 0.07 -15.36
CA SER A 257 9.73 -0.49 -16.68
C SER A 257 9.29 -1.96 -16.71
N MET A 258 8.23 -2.26 -17.45
CA MET A 258 7.64 -3.61 -17.53
C MET A 258 8.28 -4.46 -18.64
N GLY A 259 9.61 -4.50 -18.67
CA GLY A 259 10.39 -5.33 -19.61
C GLY A 259 10.78 -4.63 -20.92
N GLY A 260 10.46 -3.34 -21.03
CA GLY A 260 10.91 -2.44 -22.08
C GLY A 260 12.35 -1.96 -21.90
N VAL A 261 12.84 -1.17 -22.85
CA VAL A 261 14.14 -0.46 -22.72
C VAL A 261 14.00 0.78 -21.82
N TYR A 262 12.76 1.21 -21.56
CA TYR A 262 12.41 2.49 -20.98
C TYR A 262 11.33 2.30 -19.92
N GLU A 263 11.22 3.28 -19.04
CA GLU A 263 10.09 3.46 -18.13
C GLU A 263 8.80 3.66 -18.95
N ASP A 264 7.78 2.88 -18.64
CA ASP A 264 6.56 2.77 -19.46
C ASP A 264 5.26 2.88 -18.64
N VAL A 265 5.32 2.78 -17.31
CA VAL A 265 4.15 2.90 -16.43
C VAL A 265 4.47 3.80 -15.23
N ALA A 266 3.76 4.92 -15.09
CA ALA A 266 3.76 5.74 -13.88
C ALA A 266 2.55 5.45 -12.99
N ILE A 267 2.68 5.73 -11.70
CA ILE A 267 1.57 5.71 -10.73
C ILE A 267 1.21 7.16 -10.38
N ALA A 268 -0.05 7.56 -10.57
CA ALA A 268 -0.51 8.89 -10.20
C ALA A 268 -0.48 9.12 -8.69
N PHE A 269 -0.38 10.39 -8.26
CA PHE A 269 -0.55 10.76 -6.85
C PHE A 269 -1.94 10.39 -6.35
N GLY A 270 -2.02 9.81 -5.16
CA GLY A 270 -3.25 9.29 -4.54
C GLY A 270 -3.61 7.84 -4.94
N THR A 271 -2.90 7.24 -5.89
CA THR A 271 -3.05 5.83 -6.27
C THR A 271 -2.19 4.94 -5.35
N VAL A 272 -2.76 3.84 -4.86
CA VAL A 272 -2.01 2.79 -4.16
C VAL A 272 -2.09 1.51 -4.99
N ILE A 273 -0.94 0.86 -5.19
CA ILE A 273 -0.87 -0.48 -5.77
C ILE A 273 -0.23 -1.40 -4.73
N GLU A 274 -0.96 -2.43 -4.30
CA GLU A 274 -0.57 -3.26 -3.16
C GLU A 274 0.49 -4.32 -3.50
N GLN A 275 0.57 -4.75 -4.76
CA GLN A 275 1.41 -5.87 -5.14
C GLN A 275 2.18 -5.69 -6.46
N ALA A 276 3.40 -6.25 -6.50
CA ALA A 276 4.21 -6.38 -7.70
C ALA A 276 4.65 -7.83 -7.92
N ASN A 277 4.55 -8.32 -9.16
CA ASN A 277 5.11 -9.60 -9.60
C ASN A 277 6.13 -9.35 -10.72
N GLY A 278 7.40 -9.68 -10.47
CA GLY A 278 8.47 -9.68 -11.46
C GLY A 278 8.32 -10.81 -12.49
N GLY A 279 9.25 -10.83 -13.45
CA GLY A 279 9.32 -11.77 -14.55
C GLY A 279 10.25 -12.96 -14.29
N THR A 280 11.06 -13.29 -15.30
CA THR A 280 11.95 -14.48 -15.26
C THR A 280 13.44 -14.14 -15.30
N ASN A 281 13.84 -12.91 -15.03
CA ASN A 281 15.26 -12.53 -14.90
C ASN A 281 15.44 -11.72 -13.62
N ALA A 282 16.68 -11.29 -13.35
CA ALA A 282 16.98 -10.41 -12.22
C ALA A 282 16.21 -9.09 -12.31
N ASP A 283 15.17 -8.96 -11.51
CA ASP A 283 14.25 -7.85 -11.47
C ASP A 283 14.51 -6.93 -10.26
N THR A 284 13.96 -5.72 -10.28
CA THR A 284 13.99 -4.79 -9.14
C THR A 284 12.58 -4.39 -8.77
N LEU A 285 12.18 -4.64 -7.52
CA LEU A 285 10.85 -4.34 -7.01
C LEU A 285 10.97 -3.36 -5.85
N VAL A 286 10.28 -2.23 -5.92
CA VAL A 286 10.29 -1.17 -4.90
C VAL A 286 8.91 -1.05 -4.27
N ALA A 287 8.84 -1.23 -2.96
CA ALA A 287 7.60 -1.17 -2.19
C ALA A 287 7.07 0.26 -2.04
N HIS A 288 5.78 0.36 -1.75
CA HIS A 288 5.14 1.57 -1.26
C HIS A 288 5.41 1.76 0.26
N GLU A 289 5.40 3.00 0.74
CA GLU A 289 5.73 3.32 2.15
C GLU A 289 4.74 2.73 3.17
N ALA A 290 3.50 2.44 2.76
CA ALA A 290 2.50 1.82 3.64
C ALA A 290 2.62 0.29 3.75
N GLY A 291 3.50 -0.33 2.96
CA GLY A 291 3.68 -1.78 2.85
C GLY A 291 3.14 -2.35 1.54
N SER A 292 3.78 -3.38 1.05
CA SER A 292 3.51 -4.02 -0.24
C SER A 292 3.77 -5.53 -0.19
N THR A 293 3.16 -6.25 -1.15
CA THR A 293 3.42 -7.68 -1.37
C THR A 293 4.21 -7.84 -2.67
N LEU A 294 5.39 -8.46 -2.63
CA LEU A 294 6.35 -8.49 -3.73
C LEU A 294 6.79 -9.93 -4.04
N SER A 295 6.75 -10.34 -5.31
CA SER A 295 7.35 -11.59 -5.81
C SER A 295 8.26 -11.24 -6.97
N GLY A 296 9.56 -11.54 -6.87
CA GLY A 296 10.53 -11.31 -7.93
C GLY A 296 10.36 -12.27 -9.11
N GLY A 297 9.89 -13.49 -8.83
CA GLY A 297 9.80 -14.53 -9.83
C GLY A 297 11.11 -15.29 -9.93
N ALA A 298 11.48 -15.72 -11.14
CA ALA A 298 12.75 -16.42 -11.30
C ALA A 298 13.85 -15.41 -11.59
N GLY A 299 14.97 -15.48 -10.88
CA GLY A 299 15.99 -14.47 -11.04
C GLY A 299 16.91 -14.48 -9.84
N ALA A 300 17.77 -13.48 -9.77
CA ALA A 300 18.36 -13.06 -8.49
C ALA A 300 17.89 -11.62 -8.34
N ASP A 301 16.76 -11.46 -7.67
CA ASP A 301 15.96 -10.26 -7.70
C ASP A 301 16.35 -9.32 -6.58
N THR A 302 16.05 -8.02 -6.73
CA THR A 302 16.32 -7.00 -5.72
C THR A 302 15.00 -6.41 -5.24
N TYR A 303 14.76 -6.49 -3.94
CA TYR A 303 13.60 -5.91 -3.27
C TYR A 303 14.06 -4.69 -2.47
N GLU A 304 13.45 -3.54 -2.72
CA GLU A 304 13.62 -2.31 -1.92
C GLU A 304 12.37 -2.11 -1.09
N LEU A 305 12.39 -2.57 0.16
CA LEU A 305 11.25 -2.48 1.06
C LEU A 305 11.09 -1.07 1.63
N GLY A 306 9.86 -0.75 2.05
CA GLY A 306 9.47 0.53 2.62
C GLY A 306 9.46 0.52 4.14
N ASP A 307 8.91 1.57 4.76
CA ASP A 307 8.75 1.64 6.22
C ASP A 307 7.51 0.86 6.73
N GLY A 308 6.63 0.44 5.81
CA GLY A 308 5.43 -0.32 6.09
C GLY A 308 5.73 -1.78 6.42
N ARG A 309 4.68 -2.61 6.56
CA ARG A 309 4.87 -4.06 6.70
C ARG A 309 4.85 -4.71 5.33
N ASP A 310 6.02 -5.05 4.83
CA ASP A 310 6.20 -5.64 3.51
C ASP A 310 6.20 -7.17 3.56
N ARG A 311 5.83 -7.78 2.43
CA ARG A 311 5.86 -9.23 2.25
C ARG A 311 6.59 -9.58 0.97
N VAL A 312 7.76 -10.19 1.08
CA VAL A 312 8.39 -10.89 -0.04
C VAL A 312 7.81 -12.30 -0.09
N PHE A 313 7.27 -12.74 -1.22
CA PHE A 313 6.73 -14.10 -1.35
C PHE A 313 7.21 -14.76 -2.63
N ASP A 314 7.83 -15.93 -2.52
CA ASP A 314 8.20 -16.72 -3.69
C ASP A 314 8.36 -18.21 -3.37
N SER A 315 8.65 -19.02 -4.40
CA SER A 315 9.03 -20.41 -4.22
C SER A 315 10.46 -20.50 -3.69
N TRP A 316 10.76 -21.62 -3.03
CA TRP A 316 12.12 -21.92 -2.56
C TRP A 316 13.20 -21.68 -3.61
N ALA A 317 12.98 -22.14 -4.85
CA ALA A 317 14.01 -22.05 -5.88
C ALA A 317 14.21 -20.62 -6.42
N ASN A 318 13.18 -19.78 -6.29
CA ASN A 318 13.16 -18.43 -6.82
C ASN A 318 13.78 -17.42 -5.84
N LEU A 319 13.69 -17.68 -4.54
CA LEU A 319 14.38 -16.87 -3.52
C LEU A 319 15.91 -17.02 -3.53
N ASP A 320 16.48 -17.93 -4.35
CA ASP A 320 17.91 -18.20 -4.34
C ASP A 320 18.71 -17.09 -5.03
N GLY A 321 19.54 -16.40 -4.25
CA GLY A 321 20.39 -15.32 -4.71
C GLY A 321 19.75 -13.94 -4.62
N ASP A 322 18.50 -13.85 -4.15
CA ASP A 322 17.78 -12.59 -3.98
C ASP A 322 18.48 -11.65 -2.98
N GLN A 323 18.25 -10.36 -3.18
CA GLN A 323 18.71 -9.27 -2.33
C GLN A 323 17.50 -8.52 -1.79
N ILE A 324 17.28 -8.55 -0.47
CA ILE A 324 16.21 -7.81 0.20
C ILE A 324 16.83 -6.65 0.98
N ASN A 325 16.53 -5.44 0.56
CA ASN A 325 16.99 -4.22 1.17
C ASN A 325 15.93 -3.62 2.10
N ASN A 326 16.38 -2.97 3.17
CA ASN A 326 15.53 -2.37 4.20
C ASN A 326 14.57 -3.37 4.87
N PHE A 327 14.97 -4.64 5.02
CA PHE A 327 14.14 -5.65 5.70
C PHE A 327 13.98 -5.31 7.19
N GLY A 328 12.88 -4.64 7.49
CA GLY A 328 12.57 -3.98 8.75
C GLY A 328 11.65 -4.81 9.63
N PHE A 329 11.21 -4.19 10.72
CA PHE A 329 10.33 -4.84 11.69
C PHE A 329 8.94 -5.13 11.07
N GLY A 330 8.45 -6.36 11.26
CA GLY A 330 7.14 -6.79 10.78
C GLY A 330 7.12 -7.22 9.32
N ASP A 331 8.23 -7.04 8.59
CA ASP A 331 8.39 -7.56 7.25
C ASP A 331 8.48 -9.09 7.27
N GLN A 332 7.95 -9.69 6.21
CA GLN A 332 7.85 -11.14 6.09
C GLN A 332 8.48 -11.64 4.80
N ILE A 333 9.10 -12.81 4.90
CA ILE A 333 9.44 -13.65 3.76
C ILE A 333 8.52 -14.86 3.80
N LEU A 334 7.70 -15.02 2.76
CA LEU A 334 6.87 -16.18 2.54
C LEU A 334 7.53 -17.12 1.53
N ILE A 335 7.80 -18.34 1.96
CA ILE A 335 8.16 -19.43 1.05
C ILE A 335 6.89 -20.23 0.76
N TYR A 336 6.30 -20.01 -0.41
CA TYR A 336 4.99 -20.58 -0.71
C TYR A 336 5.05 -22.08 -1.04
N ASN A 337 3.95 -22.78 -0.75
CA ASN A 337 3.73 -24.20 -0.97
C ASN A 337 4.74 -25.14 -0.29
N MET A 338 5.42 -24.69 0.76
CA MET A 338 6.32 -25.52 1.56
C MET A 338 6.43 -25.11 3.04
N ARG A 339 6.32 -26.09 3.95
CA ARG A 339 6.67 -25.96 5.37
C ARG A 339 8.12 -26.39 5.60
N PHE A 340 9.03 -25.43 5.52
CA PHE A 340 10.43 -25.60 5.82
C PHE A 340 10.61 -25.99 7.30
N GLY A 341 11.39 -27.04 7.56
CA GLY A 341 11.76 -27.43 8.92
C GLY A 341 10.68 -28.15 9.74
N MET A 342 9.64 -28.74 9.12
CA MET A 342 8.62 -29.50 9.85
C MET A 342 8.35 -30.93 9.35
N PRO A 343 8.61 -31.97 10.19
CA PRO A 343 9.49 -31.91 11.36
C PRO A 343 10.92 -31.62 10.90
N PHE A 344 11.68 -30.88 11.69
CA PHE A 344 13.08 -30.57 11.37
C PHE A 344 13.85 -31.88 11.23
N GLN A 345 14.23 -32.24 10.01
CA GLN A 345 14.99 -33.46 9.76
C GLN A 345 16.47 -33.18 10.00
N THR A 346 17.23 -34.24 10.32
CA THR A 346 18.69 -34.13 10.36
C THR A 346 19.20 -33.62 9.00
N GLY A 347 19.76 -32.42 8.98
CA GLY A 347 20.27 -31.76 7.77
C GLY A 347 19.40 -30.62 7.25
N ASP A 348 18.23 -30.38 7.83
CA ASP A 348 17.56 -29.09 7.69
C ASP A 348 18.32 -28.05 8.53
N ASP A 349 18.45 -26.81 8.06
CA ASP A 349 19.12 -25.73 8.78
C ASP A 349 18.69 -24.35 8.27
N LEU A 350 18.51 -23.40 9.19
CA LEU A 350 18.32 -21.97 8.90
C LEU A 350 19.46 -21.22 9.58
N ASP A 351 20.45 -20.82 8.80
CA ASP A 351 21.60 -20.08 9.29
C ASP A 351 21.50 -18.60 8.89
N VAL A 352 21.89 -17.71 9.80
CA VAL A 352 21.92 -16.26 9.55
C VAL A 352 23.30 -15.76 9.90
N VAL A 353 24.04 -15.33 8.87
CA VAL A 353 25.42 -14.86 8.99
C VAL A 353 25.46 -13.35 8.78
N ASN A 354 25.75 -12.62 9.85
CA ASN A 354 25.95 -11.17 9.79
C ASN A 354 27.35 -10.79 9.27
N GLY A 355 27.38 -9.79 8.40
CA GLY A 355 28.56 -9.17 7.82
C GLY A 355 28.98 -7.88 8.54
N SER A 356 29.28 -6.83 7.77
CA SER A 356 29.56 -5.47 8.28
C SER A 356 28.61 -4.49 7.59
N GLY A 357 27.39 -4.38 8.13
CA GLY A 357 26.26 -3.68 7.53
C GLY A 357 25.50 -4.53 6.51
N SER A 358 25.47 -5.86 6.67
CA SER A 358 24.75 -6.77 5.77
C SER A 358 24.51 -8.12 6.47
N ALA A 359 23.64 -8.96 5.91
CA ALA A 359 23.47 -10.34 6.37
C ALA A 359 23.18 -11.29 5.21
N VAL A 360 23.42 -12.57 5.43
CA VAL A 360 23.01 -13.66 4.54
C VAL A 360 22.19 -14.66 5.34
N MET A 361 21.02 -15.01 4.84
CA MET A 361 20.19 -16.08 5.38
C MET A 361 20.30 -17.30 4.46
N THR A 362 20.75 -18.42 5.00
CA THR A 362 20.95 -19.66 4.27
C THR A 362 19.94 -20.70 4.73
N PHE A 363 19.15 -21.22 3.80
CA PHE A 363 18.19 -22.29 4.07
C PHE A 363 18.69 -23.60 3.47
N THR A 364 18.78 -24.63 4.30
CA THR A 364 19.11 -25.99 3.86
C THR A 364 17.95 -26.90 4.23
N ALA A 365 17.40 -27.63 3.26
CA ALA A 365 16.36 -28.62 3.50
C ALA A 365 16.72 -29.94 2.81
N ASN A 366 16.46 -31.06 3.48
CA ASN A 366 16.82 -32.39 2.98
C ASN A 366 16.17 -32.69 1.62
N GLY A 367 16.99 -32.90 0.60
CA GLY A 367 16.55 -33.23 -0.76
C GLY A 367 16.21 -32.02 -1.63
N LEU A 368 16.40 -30.79 -1.12
CA LEU A 368 16.31 -29.56 -1.89
C LEU A 368 17.70 -28.91 -2.04
N PRO A 369 17.91 -28.06 -3.07
CA PRO A 369 19.08 -27.20 -3.13
C PRO A 369 19.12 -26.27 -1.91
N THR A 370 20.29 -26.02 -1.34
CA THR A 370 20.48 -24.89 -0.41
C THR A 370 20.24 -23.60 -1.16
N ILE A 371 19.55 -22.65 -0.53
CA ILE A 371 19.31 -21.31 -1.08
C ILE A 371 19.85 -20.24 -0.14
N GLU A 372 20.21 -19.09 -0.71
CA GLU A 372 20.73 -17.94 0.04
C GLU A 372 19.93 -16.67 -0.29
N ILE A 373 19.52 -15.93 0.74
CA ILE A 373 18.93 -14.60 0.60
C ILE A 373 19.89 -13.59 1.23
N ASN A 374 20.17 -12.51 0.52
CA ASN A 374 21.09 -11.45 0.92
C ASN A 374 20.32 -10.25 1.46
N PHE A 375 20.90 -9.56 2.45
CA PHE A 375 20.31 -8.39 3.08
C PHE A 375 21.33 -7.27 3.23
N ASP A 376 20.90 -6.02 3.04
CA ASP A 376 21.72 -4.83 3.31
C ASP A 376 21.64 -4.37 4.78
N THR A 377 20.91 -5.11 5.61
CA THR A 377 20.80 -4.90 7.04
C THR A 377 21.49 -6.01 7.82
N GLU A 378 22.15 -5.67 8.93
CA GLU A 378 22.54 -6.66 9.92
C GLU A 378 21.35 -7.03 10.81
N PHE A 379 21.17 -8.31 11.06
CA PHE A 379 20.25 -8.81 12.08
C PHE A 379 20.96 -8.81 13.42
N SER A 380 20.64 -7.86 14.30
CA SER A 380 21.21 -7.87 15.65
C SER A 380 20.78 -9.15 16.41
N PHE A 381 21.67 -10.15 16.41
CA PHE A 381 21.54 -11.44 17.12
C PHE A 381 20.32 -12.33 16.75
N SER A 382 20.01 -12.43 15.45
CA SER A 382 18.95 -13.25 14.80
C SER A 382 17.54 -13.13 15.40
N PRO A 383 16.81 -12.05 15.08
CA PRO A 383 15.49 -11.83 15.63
C PRO A 383 14.39 -12.21 14.61
N VAL A 384 14.64 -13.23 13.78
CA VAL A 384 13.63 -13.75 12.86
C VAL A 384 12.84 -14.88 13.51
N LEU A 385 11.54 -14.93 13.28
CA LEU A 385 10.63 -15.96 13.79
C LEU A 385 10.09 -16.78 12.62
N LEU A 386 10.15 -18.10 12.71
CA LEU A 386 9.58 -19.02 11.72
C LEU A 386 8.18 -19.46 12.16
N GLY A 387 7.17 -19.01 11.41
CA GLY A 387 5.80 -19.49 11.48
C GLY A 387 5.37 -20.18 10.19
N PHE A 388 4.11 -20.61 10.13
CA PHE A 388 3.51 -21.17 8.91
C PHE A 388 2.12 -20.58 8.68
N ASN A 389 1.69 -20.62 7.42
CA ASN A 389 0.32 -20.31 7.02
C ASN A 389 -0.10 -21.30 5.93
N GLY A 390 -1.00 -22.22 6.26
CA GLY A 390 -1.36 -23.34 5.40
C GLY A 390 -0.14 -24.20 5.09
N ARG A 391 0.31 -24.17 3.83
CA ARG A 391 1.52 -24.87 3.41
C ARG A 391 2.74 -23.98 3.36
N ASP A 392 2.62 -22.70 3.63
CA ASP A 392 3.69 -21.73 3.40
C ASP A 392 4.54 -21.57 4.67
N SER A 393 5.83 -21.33 4.50
CA SER A 393 6.71 -20.92 5.60
C SER A 393 6.74 -19.41 5.66
N VAL A 394 6.62 -18.85 6.85
CA VAL A 394 6.61 -17.41 7.09
C VAL A 394 7.78 -17.07 8.00
N ILE A 395 8.78 -16.37 7.47
CA ILE A 395 9.87 -15.81 8.27
C ILE A 395 9.52 -14.36 8.53
N THR A 396 9.33 -13.99 9.79
CA THR A 396 9.02 -12.60 10.17
C THR A 396 10.20 -11.98 10.89
N HIS A 397 10.58 -10.77 10.51
CA HIS A 397 11.56 -10.01 11.27
C HIS A 397 10.90 -9.34 12.47
N LEU A 398 11.28 -9.81 13.66
CA LEU A 398 10.90 -9.21 14.93
C LEU A 398 12.08 -8.45 15.51
N PRO A 399 11.88 -7.60 16.54
CA PRO A 399 12.97 -7.11 17.34
C PRO A 399 13.43 -8.24 18.25
N ARG A 400 14.69 -8.21 18.67
CA ARG A 400 15.10 -8.96 19.85
C ARG A 400 14.49 -8.28 21.07
N SER A 401 14.04 -9.06 22.06
CA SER A 401 13.61 -8.52 23.35
C SER A 401 14.65 -7.49 23.82
N PRO A 402 14.28 -6.21 24.06
CA PRO A 402 15.21 -5.26 24.68
C PRO A 402 15.81 -5.88 25.94
N GLU A 403 17.04 -5.52 26.31
CA GLU A 403 17.54 -5.85 27.65
C GLU A 403 16.64 -5.13 28.67
N LYS A 404 15.65 -5.89 29.14
CA LYS A 404 14.58 -5.52 30.06
C LYS A 404 15.18 -4.96 31.36
N GLY A 405 14.79 -3.73 31.70
CA GLY A 405 14.97 -3.14 33.03
C GLY A 405 13.72 -2.42 33.49
N GLU A 406 13.36 -2.58 34.77
CA GLU A 406 12.21 -1.95 35.44
C GLU A 406 12.22 -0.42 35.22
N GLY A 407 11.12 0.13 34.71
CA GLY A 407 10.91 1.56 34.48
C GLY A 407 11.63 2.14 33.26
N ILE A 408 12.13 1.30 32.35
CA ILE A 408 12.69 1.75 31.07
C ILE A 408 11.62 1.55 29.99
N ALA A 409 10.91 2.65 29.69
CA ALA A 409 9.91 2.69 28.64
C ALA A 409 10.49 2.20 27.30
N ILE A 410 9.77 1.29 26.67
CA ILE A 410 9.94 0.94 25.26
C ILE A 410 9.22 2.02 24.44
N GLU A 411 9.92 2.64 23.48
CA GLU A 411 9.36 3.74 22.70
C GLU A 411 8.12 3.31 21.92
N SER A 412 7.02 4.05 22.08
CA SER A 412 5.81 3.91 21.28
C SER A 412 6.14 4.10 19.79
N GLY A 413 5.90 3.07 18.97
CA GLY A 413 6.26 3.04 17.55
C GLY A 413 7.41 2.08 17.21
N THR A 414 8.15 1.56 18.21
CA THR A 414 9.12 0.47 17.99
C THR A 414 8.54 -0.92 18.25
N ASN A 415 7.36 -0.99 18.84
CA ASN A 415 6.68 -2.19 19.29
C ASN A 415 5.23 -1.79 19.49
N ASN A 416 4.30 -2.63 19.05
CA ASN A 416 3.08 -2.98 19.77
C ASN A 416 1.96 -3.49 18.84
N GLY A 417 1.63 -4.78 18.93
CA GLY A 417 0.21 -5.13 19.00
C GLY A 417 -0.43 -6.05 17.99
N ARG A 418 0.38 -6.73 17.20
CA ARG A 418 -0.08 -7.99 16.65
C ARG A 418 0.93 -9.04 17.03
N VAL A 419 0.53 -9.92 17.94
CA VAL A 419 1.24 -11.18 18.12
C VAL A 419 1.35 -11.84 16.75
N GLU A 420 2.54 -12.31 16.39
CA GLU A 420 2.78 -12.87 15.05
C GLU A 420 1.87 -14.08 14.83
N SER A 421 0.74 -13.82 14.16
CA SER A 421 -0.36 -14.77 14.03
C SER A 421 0.14 -16.04 13.37
N SER A 422 0.99 -15.91 12.34
CA SER A 422 1.61 -17.02 11.62
C SER A 422 2.43 -17.95 12.51
N PHE A 423 2.81 -17.55 13.73
CA PHE A 423 3.47 -18.40 14.71
C PHE A 423 2.48 -19.09 15.66
N LEU A 424 1.35 -18.44 15.99
CA LEU A 424 0.35 -18.91 16.95
C LEU A 424 -0.89 -19.58 16.35
N LEU A 425 -0.92 -19.81 15.04
CA LEU A 425 -1.99 -20.61 14.42
C LEU A 425 -1.94 -22.07 14.90
N GLY A 426 -3.09 -22.65 15.23
CA GLY A 426 -3.19 -24.05 15.66
C GLY A 426 -2.76 -25.05 14.59
N GLU A 427 -2.75 -24.67 13.31
CA GLU A 427 -2.19 -25.50 12.24
C GLU A 427 -0.67 -25.66 12.33
N ASN A 428 0.03 -24.80 13.08
CA ASN A 428 1.46 -24.94 13.35
C ASN A 428 1.69 -26.06 14.37
N ALA A 429 0.91 -26.03 15.44
CA ALA A 429 0.86 -27.06 16.46
C ALA A 429 -0.50 -27.06 17.15
N ASP A 430 -1.02 -28.25 17.44
CA ASP A 430 -2.21 -28.41 18.28
C ASP A 430 -1.94 -28.04 19.74
N SER A 431 -0.67 -27.84 20.11
CA SER A 431 -0.24 -27.59 21.47
C SER A 431 0.93 -26.60 21.51
N PHE A 432 0.95 -25.70 22.49
CA PHE A 432 2.00 -24.69 22.70
C PHE A 432 2.58 -24.79 24.10
N ASN A 433 3.92 -24.85 24.19
CA ASN A 433 4.65 -24.82 25.44
C ASN A 433 4.84 -23.38 25.89
N LEU A 434 4.55 -23.13 27.16
CA LEU A 434 4.65 -21.83 27.80
C LEU A 434 5.70 -21.88 28.91
N PHE A 435 6.55 -20.86 28.91
CA PHE A 435 7.51 -20.63 29.98
C PHE A 435 7.43 -19.17 30.45
N ALA A 436 7.13 -18.97 31.72
CA ALA A 436 7.10 -17.64 32.32
C ALA A 436 8.52 -17.13 32.59
N GLY A 437 8.84 -15.94 32.08
CA GLY A 437 10.13 -15.27 32.22
C GLY A 437 10.41 -14.83 33.65
N TYR A 438 11.64 -15.04 34.12
CA TYR A 438 12.09 -14.68 35.48
C TYR A 438 12.15 -13.17 35.74
N GLU A 439 12.15 -12.40 34.67
CA GLU A 439 12.16 -10.94 34.62
C GLU A 439 10.77 -10.31 34.76
N SER A 440 9.72 -11.10 34.98
CA SER A 440 8.36 -10.59 35.25
C SER A 440 8.31 -9.82 36.57
N LEU A 441 7.84 -8.57 36.56
CA LEU A 441 7.81 -7.66 37.72
C LEU A 441 6.41 -7.06 37.97
N THR A 442 5.41 -7.88 38.26
CA THR A 442 4.06 -7.35 38.50
C THR A 442 3.94 -6.60 39.83
N SER A 443 3.37 -5.39 39.80
CA SER A 443 2.97 -4.66 41.02
C SER A 443 1.69 -5.20 41.67
N THR A 444 0.98 -6.08 40.95
CA THR A 444 -0.36 -6.61 41.30
C THR A 444 -0.42 -8.14 41.28
N ARG A 445 -1.47 -8.73 41.90
CA ARG A 445 -1.70 -10.19 41.87
C ARG A 445 -2.73 -10.55 40.80
N GLY A 446 -2.28 -10.57 39.55
CA GLY A 446 -3.10 -10.94 38.38
C GLY A 446 -2.99 -12.41 38.00
N PHE A 447 -3.70 -12.77 36.92
CA PHE A 447 -3.58 -14.08 36.26
C PHE A 447 -3.39 -13.90 34.76
N LEU A 448 -2.75 -14.88 34.11
CA LEU A 448 -2.56 -14.92 32.67
C LEU A 448 -3.46 -15.99 32.07
N GLY A 449 -4.31 -15.58 31.13
CA GLY A 449 -5.19 -16.46 30.39
C GLY A 449 -4.90 -16.47 28.89
N TYR A 450 -5.60 -17.37 28.21
CA TYR A 450 -5.52 -17.54 26.76
C TYR A 450 -6.92 -17.74 26.17
N TYR A 451 -7.04 -17.55 24.87
CA TYR A 451 -8.22 -17.84 24.08
C TYR A 451 -7.82 -18.09 22.64
N GLU A 452 -8.74 -18.68 21.89
CA GLU A 452 -8.60 -18.89 20.46
C GLU A 452 -9.46 -17.88 19.69
N VAL A 453 -8.95 -17.40 18.57
CA VAL A 453 -9.67 -16.54 17.63
C VAL A 453 -9.88 -17.30 16.35
N THR A 454 -11.15 -17.57 16.04
CA THR A 454 -11.54 -18.23 14.80
C THR A 454 -11.32 -17.32 13.57
N PRO A 455 -11.31 -17.84 12.33
CA PRO A 455 -11.12 -17.03 11.12
C PRO A 455 -12.11 -15.89 10.91
N ASN A 456 -13.28 -15.93 11.57
CA ASN A 456 -14.28 -14.86 11.51
C ASN A 456 -14.19 -13.87 12.69
N GLY A 457 -13.16 -14.00 13.54
CA GLY A 457 -12.91 -13.15 14.70
C GLY A 457 -13.64 -13.56 15.98
N THR A 458 -14.42 -14.64 15.99
CA THR A 458 -15.11 -15.10 17.22
C THR A 458 -14.08 -15.64 18.22
N ILE A 459 -14.24 -15.27 19.49
CA ILE A 459 -13.37 -15.70 20.59
C ILE A 459 -13.94 -16.97 21.24
N VAL A 460 -13.13 -18.02 21.27
CA VAL A 460 -13.48 -19.36 21.78
C VAL A 460 -12.39 -19.91 22.70
N ASP A 461 -12.65 -21.06 23.33
CA ASP A 461 -11.70 -21.85 24.13
C ASP A 461 -10.87 -21.04 25.14
N VAL A 462 -11.57 -20.26 25.96
CA VAL A 462 -10.96 -19.41 26.99
C VAL A 462 -10.44 -20.25 28.15
N GLY A 463 -9.17 -20.06 28.50
CA GLY A 463 -8.51 -20.77 29.59
C GLY A 463 -7.59 -19.89 30.44
N ILE A 464 -7.06 -20.47 31.51
CA ILE A 464 -6.08 -19.84 32.41
C ILE A 464 -4.78 -20.62 32.35
N ALA A 465 -3.71 -19.96 31.91
CA ALA A 465 -2.37 -20.54 31.84
C ALA A 465 -1.64 -20.47 33.19
N TYR A 466 -1.74 -19.32 33.86
CA TYR A 466 -1.18 -19.10 35.20
C TYR A 466 -2.19 -18.37 36.07
N ASP A 467 -2.57 -18.97 37.20
CA ASP A 467 -3.59 -18.48 38.12
C ASP A 467 -3.09 -17.38 39.07
N ASP A 468 -1.78 -17.27 39.30
CA ASP A 468 -1.17 -16.18 40.07
C ASP A 468 0.22 -15.81 39.52
N THR A 469 0.29 -14.72 38.75
CA THR A 469 1.52 -14.23 38.11
C THR A 469 2.60 -13.82 39.11
N SER A 470 2.25 -13.51 40.37
CA SER A 470 3.22 -13.16 41.41
C SER A 470 3.93 -14.38 42.00
N THR A 471 3.39 -15.59 41.78
CA THR A 471 3.95 -16.85 42.29
C THR A 471 4.38 -17.82 41.19
N THR A 472 4.18 -17.47 39.92
CA THR A 472 4.50 -18.27 38.73
C THR A 472 5.93 -18.84 38.74
N PHE A 473 6.87 -18.17 39.39
CA PHE A 473 8.25 -18.66 39.57
C PHE A 473 8.38 -19.99 40.34
N ASN A 474 7.32 -20.45 41.01
CA ASN A 474 7.30 -21.76 41.66
C ASN A 474 6.98 -22.91 40.68
N ASN A 475 6.26 -22.62 39.59
CA ASN A 475 5.97 -23.56 38.51
C ASN A 475 5.84 -22.79 37.17
N PRO A 476 6.96 -22.45 36.52
CA PRO A 476 6.95 -21.54 35.38
C PRO A 476 6.57 -22.23 34.06
N TYR A 477 6.36 -23.56 34.05
CA TYR A 477 6.08 -24.32 32.83
C TYR A 477 4.61 -24.75 32.79
N THR A 478 3.97 -24.50 31.65
CA THR A 478 2.64 -25.04 31.32
C THR A 478 2.54 -25.31 29.83
N THR A 479 1.49 -26.03 29.41
CA THR A 479 1.20 -26.31 28.01
C THR A 479 -0.27 -25.99 27.75
N ILE A 480 -0.53 -25.32 26.65
CA ILE A 480 -1.88 -25.14 26.11
C ILE A 480 -2.06 -26.21 25.04
N ASP A 481 -3.05 -27.09 25.20
CA ASP A 481 -3.36 -28.17 24.28
C ASP A 481 -4.70 -27.91 23.59
N GLY A 482 -4.87 -28.45 22.39
CA GLY A 482 -6.14 -28.46 21.67
C GLY A 482 -6.44 -27.21 20.87
N VAL A 483 -5.42 -26.45 20.46
CA VAL A 483 -5.60 -25.29 19.58
C VAL A 483 -6.09 -25.76 18.22
N ASP A 484 -7.29 -25.33 17.81
CA ASP A 484 -7.88 -25.74 16.54
C ASP A 484 -7.04 -25.24 15.37
N ALA A 485 -6.92 -26.06 14.32
CA ALA A 485 -6.00 -25.80 13.21
C ALA A 485 -6.20 -24.43 12.52
N ASP A 486 -7.45 -23.98 12.39
CA ASP A 486 -7.79 -22.72 11.72
C ASP A 486 -7.84 -21.53 12.70
N ASN A 487 -7.63 -21.76 14.00
CA ASN A 487 -7.72 -20.73 15.04
C ASN A 487 -6.35 -20.15 15.36
N GLU A 488 -6.34 -18.89 15.74
CA GLU A 488 -5.16 -18.19 16.26
C GLU A 488 -5.18 -18.18 17.78
N LEU A 489 -4.12 -18.65 18.42
CA LEU A 489 -3.96 -18.56 19.87
C LEU A 489 -3.60 -17.12 20.28
N ALA A 490 -4.28 -16.61 21.31
CA ALA A 490 -4.02 -15.29 21.87
C ALA A 490 -4.05 -15.31 23.40
N PHE A 491 -3.52 -14.25 24.01
CA PHE A 491 -3.35 -14.15 25.45
C PHE A 491 -4.04 -12.92 26.02
N PHE A 492 -4.32 -12.96 27.32
CA PHE A 492 -4.73 -11.80 28.08
C PHE A 492 -4.17 -11.83 29.48
N TYR A 493 -3.85 -10.64 30.01
CA TYR A 493 -3.52 -10.44 31.40
C TYR A 493 -4.70 -9.79 32.13
N ALA A 494 -5.13 -10.40 33.24
CA ALA A 494 -6.18 -9.88 34.09
C ALA A 494 -5.60 -9.40 35.42
N ARG A 495 -5.64 -8.09 35.63
CA ARG A 495 -5.09 -7.42 36.81
C ARG A 495 -5.93 -7.72 38.05
N ASP A 496 -5.26 -7.93 39.19
CA ASP A 496 -5.88 -8.20 40.50
C ASP A 496 -6.86 -9.40 40.52
N GLY A 497 -6.76 -10.31 39.55
CA GLY A 497 -7.66 -11.44 39.38
C GLY A 497 -7.19 -12.75 40.02
N ALA A 498 -6.01 -12.83 40.65
CA ALA A 498 -5.43 -14.10 41.08
C ALA A 498 -6.33 -14.88 42.06
N ASP A 499 -6.95 -14.19 43.02
CA ASP A 499 -7.84 -14.84 44.00
C ASP A 499 -9.08 -15.45 43.33
N LEU A 500 -9.58 -14.83 42.24
CA LEU A 500 -10.64 -15.41 41.42
C LEU A 500 -10.10 -16.66 40.71
N ALA A 501 -9.01 -16.53 39.96
CA ALA A 501 -8.43 -17.62 39.17
C ALA A 501 -8.13 -18.87 40.02
N MET A 502 -7.49 -18.68 41.17
CA MET A 502 -7.17 -19.77 42.12
C MET A 502 -8.41 -20.42 42.75
N SER A 503 -9.56 -19.76 42.72
CA SER A 503 -10.82 -20.30 43.24
C SER A 503 -11.58 -21.16 42.22
N LEU A 504 -11.20 -21.07 40.93
CA LEU A 504 -11.81 -21.80 39.85
C LEU A 504 -11.33 -23.26 39.82
N SER A 505 -12.18 -24.10 39.25
CA SER A 505 -11.97 -25.53 39.02
C SER A 505 -12.00 -25.82 37.52
N GLN A 506 -11.47 -26.98 37.12
CA GLN A 506 -11.51 -27.42 35.72
C GLN A 506 -12.94 -27.64 35.18
N THR A 507 -13.97 -27.62 36.03
CA THR A 507 -15.37 -27.74 35.61
C THR A 507 -16.06 -26.39 35.42
N ASP A 508 -15.42 -25.29 35.80
CA ASP A 508 -15.96 -23.95 35.59
C ASP A 508 -15.83 -23.57 34.12
N GLU A 509 -16.90 -23.05 33.54
CA GLU A 509 -16.95 -22.61 32.16
C GLU A 509 -16.46 -21.17 32.07
N LEU A 510 -15.42 -20.93 31.26
CA LEU A 510 -14.84 -19.61 31.01
C LEU A 510 -15.16 -19.18 29.58
N LYS A 511 -15.61 -17.94 29.40
CA LYS A 511 -15.92 -17.37 28.09
C LYS A 511 -15.62 -15.88 28.04
N PHE A 512 -15.53 -15.37 26.83
CA PHE A 512 -15.72 -13.96 26.55
C PHE A 512 -17.08 -13.72 25.90
N VAL A 513 -17.77 -12.70 26.38
CA VAL A 513 -19.08 -12.30 25.88
C VAL A 513 -19.11 -10.82 25.49
N ASP A 514 -19.96 -10.49 24.53
CA ASP A 514 -20.18 -9.10 24.08
C ASP A 514 -21.04 -8.30 25.09
N GLY A 515 -21.33 -7.03 24.77
CA GLY A 515 -22.19 -6.17 25.59
C GLY A 515 -23.65 -6.62 25.73
N ASP A 516 -24.11 -7.51 24.86
CA ASP A 516 -25.45 -8.10 24.88
C ASP A 516 -25.47 -9.50 25.53
N GLY A 517 -24.30 -10.05 25.90
CA GLY A 517 -24.13 -11.38 26.48
C GLY A 517 -24.04 -12.51 25.45
N GLY A 518 -23.86 -12.19 24.16
CA GLY A 518 -23.51 -13.14 23.10
C GLY A 518 -22.03 -13.54 23.14
N LEU A 519 -21.60 -14.49 22.29
CA LEU A 519 -20.18 -14.82 22.16
C LEU A 519 -19.42 -13.60 21.63
N ALA A 520 -18.31 -13.25 22.29
CA ALA A 520 -17.51 -12.10 21.88
C ALA A 520 -16.80 -12.34 20.54
N ASN A 521 -16.60 -11.24 19.82
CA ASN A 521 -15.77 -11.15 18.62
C ASN A 521 -14.70 -10.08 18.84
N VAL A 522 -13.53 -10.23 18.22
CA VAL A 522 -12.43 -9.24 18.29
C VAL A 522 -12.86 -7.85 17.79
N SER A 523 -13.87 -7.77 16.92
CA SER A 523 -14.47 -6.52 16.45
C SER A 523 -15.39 -5.81 17.45
N ASP A 524 -15.73 -6.45 18.59
CA ASP A 524 -16.46 -5.80 19.68
C ASP A 524 -15.61 -4.75 20.41
N GLY A 525 -14.31 -4.66 20.10
CA GLY A 525 -13.38 -3.70 20.69
C GLY A 525 -13.36 -3.82 22.21
N PRO A 526 -13.53 -2.72 22.98
CA PRO A 526 -13.41 -2.76 24.43
C PRO A 526 -14.62 -3.39 25.15
N TYR A 527 -15.59 -3.94 24.42
CA TYR A 527 -16.81 -4.54 24.95
C TYR A 527 -16.75 -6.08 25.03
N VAL A 528 -15.53 -6.61 25.19
CA VAL A 528 -15.25 -8.04 25.41
C VAL A 528 -15.16 -8.29 26.92
N TYR A 529 -16.10 -9.05 27.48
CA TYR A 529 -16.25 -9.26 28.93
C TYR A 529 -15.99 -10.70 29.35
N PHE A 530 -15.20 -10.88 30.40
CA PHE A 530 -14.94 -12.21 30.97
C PHE A 530 -16.18 -12.74 31.70
N GLU A 531 -16.58 -13.96 31.38
CA GLU A 531 -17.71 -14.66 31.98
C GLU A 531 -17.22 -15.95 32.65
N VAL A 532 -17.69 -16.18 33.88
CA VAL A 532 -17.50 -17.44 34.61
C VAL A 532 -18.87 -18.04 34.91
N ASN A 533 -19.14 -19.25 34.40
CA ASN A 533 -20.39 -19.99 34.63
C ASN A 533 -21.66 -19.16 34.35
N GLY A 534 -21.70 -18.40 33.25
CA GLY A 534 -22.87 -17.58 32.89
C GLY A 534 -22.98 -16.26 33.66
N SER A 535 -21.96 -15.86 34.42
CA SER A 535 -21.91 -14.59 35.16
C SER A 535 -20.72 -13.74 34.73
N MET A 536 -20.99 -12.54 34.21
CA MET A 536 -19.96 -11.57 33.87
C MET A 536 -19.17 -11.15 35.12
N VAL A 537 -17.85 -11.14 34.99
CA VAL A 537 -16.91 -10.68 36.01
C VAL A 537 -16.18 -9.45 35.50
N TRP A 538 -16.18 -8.39 36.32
CA TRP A 538 -15.53 -7.14 35.98
C TRP A 538 -14.08 -7.16 36.43
N LEU A 539 -13.17 -7.34 35.47
CA LEU A 539 -11.73 -7.25 35.66
C LEU A 539 -11.14 -6.20 34.71
N GLU A 540 -10.01 -5.63 35.11
CA GLU A 540 -9.17 -4.88 34.18
C GLU A 540 -8.31 -5.87 33.41
N MET A 541 -8.41 -5.81 32.09
CA MET A 541 -7.86 -6.82 31.20
C MET A 541 -7.11 -6.16 30.05
N PHE A 542 -6.01 -6.80 29.69
CA PHE A 542 -5.14 -6.40 28.60
C PHE A 542 -5.01 -7.59 27.65
N HIS A 543 -5.50 -7.43 26.43
CA HIS A 543 -5.52 -8.44 25.38
C HIS A 543 -4.33 -8.25 24.45
N SER A 544 -3.69 -9.36 24.06
CA SER A 544 -2.57 -9.37 23.12
C SER A 544 -2.98 -9.33 21.65
N TYR A 545 -4.24 -9.59 21.34
CA TYR A 545 -4.68 -9.76 19.94
C TYR A 545 -4.80 -8.43 19.20
N SER A 546 -5.30 -7.38 19.88
CA SER A 546 -5.47 -6.06 19.28
C SER A 546 -5.62 -4.98 20.35
N ALA A 547 -4.91 -3.86 20.18
CA ALA A 547 -5.10 -2.63 20.92
C ALA A 547 -6.57 -2.17 21.01
N THR A 548 -7.37 -2.43 19.97
CA THR A 548 -8.78 -2.03 19.93
C THR A 548 -9.66 -2.79 20.94
N MET A 549 -9.22 -3.97 21.37
CA MET A 549 -9.87 -4.74 22.42
C MET A 549 -9.57 -4.19 23.82
N ASN A 550 -8.50 -3.41 23.95
CA ASN A 550 -8.11 -2.81 25.22
C ASN A 550 -8.93 -1.54 25.46
N ARG A 551 -9.32 -1.33 26.73
CA ARG A 551 -10.27 -0.26 27.10
C ARG A 551 -9.78 1.16 26.81
N ASP A 552 -8.47 1.36 26.78
CA ASP A 552 -7.83 2.63 26.43
C ASP A 552 -7.44 2.73 24.94
N GLY A 553 -7.74 1.70 24.14
CA GLY A 553 -7.38 1.63 22.72
C GLY A 553 -5.88 1.55 22.48
N LYS A 554 -5.10 1.27 23.52
CA LYS A 554 -3.64 1.15 23.45
C LYS A 554 -3.25 -0.31 23.44
N GLU A 555 -2.09 -0.56 22.91
CA GLU A 555 -1.52 -1.88 22.95
C GLU A 555 -0.76 -2.07 24.26
N HIS A 556 -1.11 -3.14 24.98
CA HIS A 556 -0.49 -3.50 26.26
C HIS A 556 0.42 -4.71 26.13
N THR A 557 0.76 -5.10 24.89
CA THR A 557 1.68 -6.19 24.62
C THR A 557 2.81 -5.81 23.66
N ALA A 558 4.00 -6.29 23.98
CA ALA A 558 5.19 -6.23 23.13
C ALA A 558 5.62 -7.65 22.75
N THR A 559 6.02 -7.83 21.49
CA THR A 559 6.41 -9.13 20.93
C THR A 559 7.84 -9.08 20.42
N SER A 560 8.59 -10.15 20.66
CA SER A 560 9.96 -10.28 20.15
C SER A 560 10.32 -11.74 19.90
N ALA A 561 11.31 -11.98 19.04
CA ALA A 561 11.88 -13.31 18.89
C ALA A 561 12.95 -13.54 19.96
N PHE A 562 12.90 -14.68 20.67
CA PHE A 562 14.02 -15.15 21.48
C PHE A 562 15.03 -15.90 20.62
N ASP A 563 14.50 -16.79 19.78
CA ASP A 563 15.18 -17.47 18.68
C ASP A 563 14.14 -17.73 17.56
N SER A 564 14.53 -18.48 16.52
CA SER A 564 13.67 -18.75 15.37
C SER A 564 12.40 -19.55 15.68
N ASN A 565 12.33 -20.22 16.82
CA ASN A 565 11.24 -21.12 17.20
C ASN A 565 10.61 -20.76 18.56
N GLN A 566 10.94 -19.60 19.12
CA GLN A 566 10.40 -19.16 20.39
C GLN A 566 10.06 -17.66 20.36
N LEU A 567 8.76 -17.40 20.47
CA LEU A 567 8.18 -16.07 20.59
C LEU A 567 8.18 -15.62 22.04
N VAL A 568 8.50 -14.35 22.28
CA VAL A 568 8.33 -13.68 23.57
C VAL A 568 7.15 -12.74 23.48
N ILE A 569 6.22 -12.87 24.41
CA ILE A 569 5.08 -11.95 24.60
C ILE A 569 5.24 -11.31 25.97
N ALA A 570 5.24 -9.99 26.02
CA ALA A 570 5.47 -9.23 27.22
C ALA A 570 4.28 -8.27 27.45
N PHE A 571 3.72 -8.24 28.65
CA PHE A 571 2.56 -7.40 29.00
C PHE A 571 2.95 -6.25 29.91
N GLU A 572 2.23 -5.14 29.75
CA GLU A 572 2.12 -4.06 30.71
C GLU A 572 0.92 -4.31 31.67
N ASP A 573 1.06 -4.00 32.96
CA ASP A 573 0.03 -4.19 34.00
C ASP A 573 -0.85 -2.96 34.27
N GLN A 574 -0.62 -1.86 33.54
CA GLN A 574 -1.29 -0.58 33.75
C GLN A 574 -1.91 0.02 32.49
N ARG A 575 -3.16 0.48 32.65
CA ARG A 575 -3.79 1.42 31.71
C ARG A 575 -2.91 2.62 31.42
N ASP A 576 -3.08 3.18 30.23
CA ASP A 576 -2.31 4.29 29.72
C ASP A 576 -0.81 4.01 29.51
N LEU A 577 -0.42 2.73 29.54
CA LEU A 577 0.94 2.21 29.42
C LEU A 577 1.84 2.44 30.62
N GLY A 578 1.33 2.77 31.81
CA GLY A 578 2.17 2.82 33.03
C GLY A 578 3.54 3.47 32.86
N ASP A 579 4.60 2.68 33.05
CA ASP A 579 5.99 3.04 32.71
C ASP A 579 6.46 2.49 31.35
N ALA A 580 5.61 1.71 30.68
CA ALA A 580 5.71 1.23 29.31
C ALA A 580 6.93 0.34 29.08
N ASP A 581 7.36 -0.39 30.12
CA ASP A 581 8.50 -1.27 30.04
C ASP A 581 8.12 -2.71 29.62
N PHE A 582 6.82 -3.02 29.64
CA PHE A 582 6.21 -4.31 29.27
C PHE A 582 6.84 -5.52 30.00
N GLN A 583 7.44 -5.30 31.17
CA GLN A 583 8.12 -6.33 31.95
C GLN A 583 7.25 -6.90 33.06
N ASP A 584 6.00 -6.49 33.18
CA ASP A 584 5.14 -6.98 34.25
C ASP A 584 4.90 -8.49 34.12
N VAL A 585 4.56 -8.96 32.92
CA VAL A 585 4.42 -10.38 32.63
C VAL A 585 5.14 -10.72 31.34
N VAL A 586 6.14 -11.58 31.42
CA VAL A 586 6.87 -12.08 30.25
C VAL A 586 6.60 -13.56 30.04
N LEU A 587 6.22 -13.92 28.82
CA LEU A 587 5.91 -15.26 28.39
C LEU A 587 6.78 -15.65 27.19
N TYR A 588 7.41 -16.81 27.27
CA TYR A 588 8.04 -17.48 26.15
C TYR A 588 7.09 -18.56 25.64
N VAL A 589 6.78 -18.52 24.35
CA VAL A 589 5.85 -19.43 23.69
C VAL A 589 6.60 -20.18 22.59
N SER A 590 6.50 -21.50 22.58
CA SER A 590 6.99 -22.32 21.47
C SER A 590 5.97 -23.40 21.08
N PRO A 591 5.77 -23.66 19.78
CA PRO A 591 4.97 -24.79 19.33
C PRO A 591 5.51 -26.10 19.91
N SER A 592 4.61 -26.97 20.35
CA SER A 592 4.96 -28.31 20.81
C SER A 592 4.81 -29.28 19.64
N TYR A 593 5.93 -29.69 19.06
CA TYR A 593 5.92 -30.68 17.98
C TYR A 593 5.98 -32.09 18.58
N ASP A 594 5.00 -32.92 18.27
CA ASP A 594 5.01 -34.33 18.67
C ASP A 594 6.05 -35.07 17.79
N PHE A 595 7.25 -35.27 18.33
CA PHE A 595 8.31 -36.04 17.67
C PHE A 595 7.98 -37.54 17.73
N THR A 596 7.05 -38.01 16.91
CA THR A 596 6.74 -39.45 16.77
C THR A 596 7.57 -40.14 15.71
#